data_AF-A0A1N6V8Y6-F1
#
_entry.id   AF-A0A1N6V8Y6-F1
#
_cell.length_a   1.000
_cell.length_b   1.000
_cell.length_c   1.000
_cell.angle_alpha   90.00
_cell.angle_beta   90.00
_cell.angle_gamma   90.00
#
_symmetry.space_group_name_H-M   'P 1'
#
loop_
_entity.id
_entity.type
_entity.pdbx_description
1 polymer ?
#
loop_
_entity_poly.entity_id
_entity_poly.type
_entity_poly.pdbx_seq_one_letter_code
_entity_poly.pdbx_strand_id
1 'polypeptide(L)'
;MEDLKERRRLSYEGLIYSIQRIDLLTISISGAGTYVCLETIKYLRDNEMATSCLVKISGILFVLAICFNFVSQIYGRKSNEQDYLMCDTEIKAGNKINKKEKIEIKVHDDNAEKYSNYTNNFTIVSVVLMFIGLITLMSFFLFTF
;
A
#
# COMPACT_ATOMS: atom_id res chain seq x y z
N MET A 1 -1.83 12.56 32.68
CA MET A 1 -2.80 12.39 31.58
C MET A 1 -2.29 13.05 30.30
N GLU A 2 -1.60 14.19 30.40
CA GLU A 2 -0.92 14.85 29.26
C GLU A 2 0.18 13.97 28.66
N ASP A 3 1.06 13.36 29.47
CA ASP A 3 2.12 12.46 28.99
C ASP A 3 1.60 11.28 28.14
N LEU A 4 0.43 10.72 28.51
CA LEU A 4 -0.20 9.62 27.77
C LEU A 4 -0.78 10.10 26.43
N LYS A 5 -1.35 11.31 26.40
CA LYS A 5 -1.86 11.91 25.15
C LYS A 5 -0.71 12.24 24.21
N GLU A 6 0.38 12.78 24.72
CA GLU A 6 1.58 13.08 23.95
C GLU A 6 2.23 11.81 23.39
N ARG A 7 2.41 10.78 24.23
CA ARG A 7 2.94 9.49 23.77
C ARG A 7 2.08 8.85 22.68
N ARG A 8 0.75 8.94 22.80
CA ARG A 8 -0.18 8.47 21.76
C ARG A 8 0.01 9.24 20.45
N ARG A 9 0.12 10.57 20.52
CA ARG A 9 0.33 11.44 19.34
C ARG A 9 1.62 11.06 18.62
N LEU A 10 2.74 10.99 19.35
CA LEU A 10 4.04 10.64 18.79
C LEU A 10 4.04 9.23 18.16
N SER A 11 3.38 8.26 18.82
CA SER A 11 3.28 6.90 18.29
C SER A 11 2.45 6.85 16.99
N TYR A 12 1.39 7.65 16.90
CA TYR A 12 0.54 7.75 15.72
C TYR A 12 1.27 8.42 14.55
N GLU A 13 2.00 9.51 14.80
CA GLU A 13 2.88 10.15 13.80
C GLU A 13 3.94 9.16 13.28
N GLY A 14 4.57 8.40 14.18
CA GLY A 14 5.53 7.36 13.83
C GLY A 14 4.93 6.21 13.00
N LEU A 15 3.68 5.83 13.28
CA LEU A 15 2.95 4.83 12.51
C LEU A 15 2.69 5.30 11.08
N ILE A 16 2.14 6.51 10.90
CA ILE A 16 1.88 7.11 9.58
C ILE A 16 3.17 7.17 8.76
N TYR A 17 4.25 7.67 9.39
CA TYR A 17 5.54 7.77 8.76
C TYR A 17 6.09 6.42 8.27
N SER A 18 5.93 5.38 9.09
CA SER A 18 6.38 4.03 8.75
C SER A 18 5.61 3.46 7.57
N ILE A 19 4.28 3.68 7.51
CA ILE A 19 3.45 3.26 6.38
C ILE A 19 3.90 3.95 5.09
N GLN A 20 4.08 5.27 5.11
CA GLN A 20 4.54 6.04 3.95
C GLN A 20 5.91 5.57 3.44
N ARG A 21 6.84 5.22 4.35
CA ARG A 21 8.14 4.66 3.95
C ARG A 21 8.01 3.31 3.26
N ILE A 22 7.11 2.44 3.75
CA ILE A 22 6.88 1.13 3.12
C ILE A 22 6.29 1.29 1.72
N ASP A 23 5.38 2.23 1.50
CA ASP A 23 4.83 2.52 0.18
C ASP A 23 5.92 3.02 -0.78
N LEU A 24 6.73 3.97 -0.34
CA LEU A 24 7.85 4.49 -1.14
C LEU A 24 8.87 3.40 -1.47
N LEU A 25 9.21 2.55 -0.49
CA LEU A 25 10.11 1.41 -0.68
C LEU A 25 9.54 0.44 -1.72
N THR A 26 8.23 0.13 -1.61
CA THR A 26 7.55 -0.82 -2.49
C THR A 26 7.59 -0.34 -3.93
N ILE A 27 7.26 0.93 -4.19
CA ILE A 27 7.29 1.52 -5.53
C ILE A 27 8.72 1.59 -6.06
N SER A 28 9.67 2.04 -5.24
CA SER A 28 11.06 2.24 -5.68
C SER A 28 11.74 0.92 -6.05
N ILE A 29 11.65 -0.08 -5.18
CA ILE A 29 12.25 -1.40 -5.41
C ILE A 29 11.54 -2.11 -6.57
N SER A 30 10.21 -2.12 -6.59
CA SER A 30 9.47 -2.79 -7.65
C SER A 30 9.69 -2.11 -8.99
N GLY A 31 9.76 -0.78 -9.05
CA GLY A 31 10.06 -0.04 -10.28
C GLY A 31 11.46 -0.36 -10.82
N ALA A 32 12.47 -0.38 -9.96
CA ALA A 32 13.82 -0.80 -10.33
C ALA A 32 13.86 -2.28 -10.77
N GLY A 33 13.17 -3.16 -10.05
CA GLY A 33 13.06 -4.58 -10.38
C GLY A 33 12.40 -4.83 -11.73
N THR A 34 11.28 -4.15 -12.02
CA THR A 34 10.62 -4.20 -13.34
C THR A 34 11.57 -3.74 -14.45
N TYR A 35 12.31 -2.65 -14.25
CA TYR A 35 13.29 -2.19 -15.23
C TYR A 35 14.38 -3.23 -15.50
N VAL A 36 14.96 -3.82 -14.45
CA VAL A 36 15.96 -4.90 -14.57
C VAL A 36 15.38 -6.09 -15.33
N CYS A 37 14.14 -6.50 -15.03
CA CYS A 37 13.48 -7.59 -15.75
C CYS A 37 13.33 -7.28 -17.25
N LEU A 38 12.91 -6.06 -17.62
CA LEU A 38 12.75 -5.66 -19.01
C LEU A 38 14.09 -5.62 -19.76
N GLU A 39 15.13 -5.04 -19.17
CA GLU A 39 16.46 -4.98 -19.79
C GLU A 39 17.07 -6.39 -19.91
N THR A 40 16.85 -7.26 -18.93
CA THR A 40 17.28 -8.67 -19.00
C THR A 40 16.56 -9.41 -20.12
N ILE A 41 15.24 -9.24 -20.27
CA ILE A 41 14.48 -9.86 -21.37
C ILE A 41 14.99 -9.35 -22.73
N LYS A 42 15.24 -8.06 -22.86
CA LYS A 42 15.81 -7.45 -24.06
C LYS A 42 17.19 -8.02 -24.37
N TYR A 43 18.10 -8.07 -23.39
CA TYR A 43 19.42 -8.66 -23.52
C TYR A 43 19.36 -10.12 -24.01
N LEU A 44 18.52 -10.96 -23.38
CA LEU A 44 18.37 -12.35 -23.78
C LEU A 44 17.88 -12.47 -25.23
N ARG A 45 16.94 -11.61 -25.63
CA ARG A 45 16.40 -11.59 -27.00
C ARG A 45 17.46 -11.15 -28.02
N ASP A 46 18.22 -10.10 -27.71
CA ASP A 46 19.25 -9.55 -28.60
C ASP A 46 20.42 -10.52 -28.81
N ASN A 47 20.65 -11.43 -27.84
CA ASN A 47 21.66 -12.50 -27.93
C ASN A 47 21.08 -13.86 -28.38
N GLU A 48 19.85 -13.88 -28.91
CA GLU A 48 19.17 -15.12 -29.35
C GLU A 48 19.06 -16.22 -28.27
N MET A 49 19.10 -15.83 -27.00
CA MET A 49 18.95 -16.72 -25.85
C MET A 49 17.46 -16.91 -25.51
N ALA A 50 17.11 -18.10 -25.03
CA ALA A 50 15.76 -18.38 -24.58
C ALA A 50 15.37 -17.49 -23.38
N THR A 51 14.26 -16.76 -23.50
CA THR A 51 13.76 -15.93 -22.40
C THR A 51 13.26 -16.82 -21.26
N SER A 52 13.88 -16.73 -20.08
CA SER A 52 13.45 -17.49 -18.91
C SER A 52 12.08 -17.01 -18.41
N CYS A 53 11.22 -17.98 -18.05
CA CYS A 53 9.92 -17.70 -17.46
C CYS A 53 10.06 -17.00 -16.09
N LEU A 54 11.14 -17.26 -15.35
CA LEU A 54 11.38 -16.66 -14.04
C LEU A 54 11.48 -15.13 -14.08
N VAL A 55 12.17 -14.59 -15.10
CA VAL A 55 12.30 -13.13 -15.28
C VAL A 55 10.96 -12.49 -15.60
N LYS A 56 10.14 -13.15 -16.43
CA LYS A 56 8.79 -12.68 -16.78
C LYS A 56 7.88 -12.68 -15.56
N ILE A 57 7.87 -13.77 -14.79
CA ILE A 57 7.08 -13.89 -13.55
C ILE A 57 7.50 -12.82 -12.55
N SER A 58 8.81 -12.63 -12.33
CA SER A 58 9.31 -11.60 -11.43
C SER A 58 8.86 -10.19 -11.85
N GLY A 59 8.98 -9.86 -13.15
CA GLY A 59 8.51 -8.59 -13.69
C GLY A 59 7.01 -8.37 -13.46
N ILE A 60 6.18 -9.40 -13.67
CA ILE A 60 4.73 -9.36 -13.39
C ILE A 60 4.47 -9.14 -11.90
N LEU A 61 5.19 -9.83 -11.01
CA LEU A 61 5.04 -9.68 -9.56
C LEU A 61 5.36 -8.26 -9.10
N PHE A 62 6.41 -7.63 -9.64
CA PHE A 62 6.73 -6.23 -9.33
C PHE A 62 5.66 -5.27 -9.83
N VAL A 63 5.13 -5.46 -11.03
CA VAL A 63 4.04 -4.63 -11.55
C VAL A 63 2.78 -4.79 -10.69
N LEU A 64 2.43 -6.03 -10.31
CA LEU A 64 1.31 -6.28 -9.41
C LEU A 64 1.55 -5.63 -8.04
N ALA A 65 2.76 -5.72 -7.47
CA ALA A 65 3.09 -5.04 -6.22
C ALA A 65 2.82 -3.53 -6.30
N ILE A 66 3.24 -2.86 -7.38
CA ILE A 66 2.96 -1.43 -7.61
C ILE A 66 1.46 -1.17 -7.71
N CYS A 67 0.72 -1.99 -8.47
CA CYS A 67 -0.73 -1.84 -8.62
C CYS A 67 -1.46 -1.99 -7.27
N PHE A 68 -1.14 -3.01 -6.48
CA PHE A 68 -1.73 -3.21 -5.15
C PHE A 68 -1.36 -2.07 -4.20
N ASN A 69 -0.13 -1.56 -4.26
CA ASN A 69 0.29 -0.42 -3.47
C ASN A 69 -0.51 0.85 -3.83
N PHE A 70 -0.72 1.11 -5.12
CA PHE A 70 -1.53 2.25 -5.57
C PHE A 70 -3.00 2.12 -5.14
N VAL A 71 -3.58 0.92 -5.24
CA VAL A 71 -4.94 0.65 -4.77
C VAL A 71 -5.06 0.86 -3.25
N SER A 72 -4.04 0.46 -2.48
CA SER A 72 -3.97 0.75 -1.04
C SER A 72 -4.08 2.25 -0.76
N GLN A 73 -3.29 3.08 -1.46
CA GLN A 73 -3.31 4.54 -1.29
C GLN A 73 -4.68 5.15 -1.62
N ILE A 74 -5.41 4.61 -2.62
CA ILE A 74 -6.78 5.04 -2.93
C ILE A 74 -7.72 4.76 -1.75
N TYR A 75 -7.65 3.57 -1.16
CA TYR A 75 -8.46 3.24 0.01
C TYR A 75 -8.07 4.06 1.24
N GLY A 76 -6.78 4.34 1.43
CA GLY A 76 -6.30 5.21 2.51
C GLY A 76 -6.88 6.62 2.38
N ARG A 77 -6.92 7.17 1.16
CA ARG A 77 -7.60 8.45 0.88
C ARG A 77 -9.09 8.39 1.21
N LYS A 78 -9.79 7.33 0.78
CA LYS A 78 -11.24 7.18 1.07
C LYS A 78 -11.52 7.03 2.56
N SER A 79 -10.67 6.32 3.31
CA SER A 79 -10.78 6.21 4.77
C SER A 79 -10.70 7.59 5.42
N ASN A 80 -9.68 8.38 5.06
CA ASN A 80 -9.52 9.75 5.57
C ASN A 80 -10.68 10.68 5.17
N GLU A 81 -11.25 10.50 3.97
CA GLU A 81 -12.43 11.26 3.54
C GLU A 81 -13.66 10.94 4.39
N GLN A 82 -13.88 9.66 4.73
CA GLN A 82 -14.97 9.27 5.62
C GLN A 82 -14.76 9.78 7.04
N ASP A 83 -13.54 9.70 7.58
CA ASP A 83 -13.19 10.29 8.88
C ASP A 83 -13.45 11.80 8.90
N TYR A 84 -13.07 12.50 7.83
CA TYR A 84 -13.35 13.93 7.69
C TYR A 84 -14.86 14.23 7.73
N LEU A 85 -15.66 13.47 6.97
CA LEU A 85 -17.13 13.63 6.94
C LEU A 85 -17.77 13.31 8.30
N MET A 86 -17.25 12.30 9.01
CA MET A 86 -17.67 11.98 10.37
C MET A 86 -17.43 13.17 11.30
N CYS A 87 -16.20 13.70 11.34
CA CYS A 87 -15.85 14.84 12.18
C CYS A 87 -16.64 16.10 11.80
N ASP A 88 -16.81 16.39 10.52
CA ASP A 88 -17.59 17.53 10.03
C ASP A 88 -19.07 17.43 10.47
N THR A 89 -19.64 16.22 10.43
CA THR A 89 -21.01 15.96 10.92
C THR A 89 -21.12 16.18 12.43
N GLU A 90 -20.16 15.67 13.21
CA GLU A 90 -20.13 15.91 14.67
C GLU A 90 -20.01 17.39 15.03
N ILE A 91 -19.12 18.12 14.33
CA ILE A 91 -18.92 19.56 14.56
C ILE A 91 -20.20 20.34 14.23
N LYS A 92 -20.87 20.02 13.12
CA LYS A 92 -22.12 20.68 12.70
C LYS A 92 -23.29 20.40 13.64
N ALA A 93 -23.38 19.18 14.18
CA ALA A 93 -24.44 18.79 15.11
C ALA A 93 -24.29 19.46 16.50
N GLY A 94 -23.06 19.84 16.88
CA GLY A 94 -22.77 20.51 18.14
C GLY A 94 -23.24 19.71 19.36
N ASN A 95 -23.83 20.38 20.36
CA ASN A 95 -24.21 19.74 21.63
C ASN A 95 -25.49 18.88 21.57
N LYS A 96 -26.22 18.86 20.44
CA LYS A 96 -27.48 18.12 20.32
C LYS A 96 -27.52 17.30 19.02
N ILE A 97 -26.83 16.15 19.07
CA ILE A 97 -26.88 15.16 17.99
C ILE A 97 -28.28 14.55 17.92
N ASN A 98 -28.98 14.79 16.82
CA ASN A 98 -30.27 14.16 16.54
C ASN A 98 -30.08 12.69 16.08
N LYS A 99 -31.16 11.91 16.01
CA LYS A 99 -31.07 10.49 15.61
C LYS A 99 -30.50 10.29 14.20
N LYS A 100 -30.73 11.22 13.28
CA LYS A 100 -30.28 11.13 11.89
C LYS A 100 -28.77 11.35 11.79
N GLU A 101 -28.25 12.38 12.44
CA GLU A 101 -26.82 12.69 12.54
C GLU A 101 -26.06 11.53 13.21
N LYS A 102 -26.64 10.92 14.25
CA LYS A 102 -26.06 9.73 14.91
C LYS A 102 -25.88 8.55 13.96
N ILE A 103 -26.82 8.35 13.04
CA ILE A 103 -26.74 7.28 12.04
C ILE A 103 -25.67 7.64 10.99
N GLU A 104 -25.64 8.89 10.54
CA GLU A 104 -24.67 9.38 9.55
C GLU A 104 -23.22 9.29 10.05
N ILE A 105 -22.96 9.73 11.29
CA ILE A 105 -21.66 9.57 11.97
C ILE A 105 -21.24 8.10 11.98
N LYS A 106 -22.15 7.20 12.37
CA LYS A 106 -21.86 5.76 12.43
C LYS A 106 -21.57 5.18 11.04
N VAL A 107 -22.29 5.59 10.01
CA VAL A 107 -22.04 5.13 8.64
C VAL A 107 -20.65 5.58 8.16
N HIS A 108 -20.26 6.81 8.46
CA HIS A 108 -18.94 7.31 8.11
C HIS A 108 -17.82 6.58 8.89
N ASP A 109 -18.00 6.35 10.19
CA ASP A 109 -17.08 5.58 11.03
C ASP A 109 -16.91 4.13 10.53
N ASP A 110 -18.03 3.43 10.29
CA ASP A 110 -18.04 2.06 9.76
C ASP A 110 -17.34 1.97 8.38
N ASN A 111 -17.48 3.01 7.54
CA ASN A 111 -16.83 3.06 6.22
C ASN A 111 -15.35 3.40 6.32
N ALA A 112 -14.97 4.31 7.23
CA ALA A 112 -13.59 4.65 7.48
C ALA A 112 -12.80 3.42 7.94
N GLU A 113 -13.36 2.63 8.87
CA GLU A 113 -12.76 1.38 9.34
C GLU A 113 -12.62 0.35 8.20
N LYS A 114 -13.67 0.15 7.39
CA LYS A 114 -13.61 -0.77 6.24
C LYS A 114 -12.50 -0.38 5.25
N TYR A 115 -12.41 0.90 4.89
CA TYR A 115 -11.37 1.37 3.97
C TYR A 115 -9.97 1.29 4.58
N SER A 116 -9.83 1.53 5.88
CA SER A 116 -8.57 1.33 6.60
C SER A 116 -8.12 -0.14 6.56
N ASN A 117 -9.04 -1.07 6.81
CA ASN A 117 -8.76 -2.51 6.72
C ASN A 117 -8.35 -2.94 5.30
N TYR A 118 -9.02 -2.41 4.27
CA TYR A 118 -8.59 -2.65 2.89
C TYR A 118 -7.18 -2.11 2.65
N THR A 119 -6.89 -0.88 3.04
CA THR A 119 -5.56 -0.26 2.93
C THR A 119 -4.48 -1.18 3.51
N ASN A 120 -4.66 -1.62 4.75
CA ASN A 120 -3.69 -2.49 5.41
C ASN A 120 -3.48 -3.83 4.65
N ASN A 121 -4.57 -4.47 4.21
CA ASN A 121 -4.49 -5.71 3.45
C ASN A 121 -3.77 -5.53 2.11
N PHE A 122 -4.10 -4.48 1.35
CA PHE A 122 -3.46 -4.20 0.07
C PHE A 122 -1.97 -3.84 0.23
N THR A 123 -1.61 -3.11 1.29
CA THR A 123 -0.20 -2.83 1.61
C THR A 123 0.57 -4.12 1.91
N ILE A 124 0.04 -5.00 2.76
CA ILE A 124 0.68 -6.30 3.07
C ILE A 124 0.87 -7.14 1.80
N VAL A 125 -0.19 -7.26 0.98
CA VAL A 125 -0.12 -8.01 -0.28
C VAL A 125 0.93 -7.41 -1.21
N SER A 126 1.01 -6.08 -1.34
CA SER A 126 2.01 -5.42 -2.19
C SER A 126 3.45 -5.72 -1.75
N VAL A 127 3.72 -5.70 -0.44
CA VAL A 127 5.04 -6.02 0.11
C VAL A 127 5.41 -7.48 -0.12
N VAL A 128 4.47 -8.40 0.09
CA VAL A 128 4.67 -9.84 -0.16
C VAL A 128 4.97 -10.10 -1.64
N LEU A 129 4.20 -9.49 -2.55
CA LEU A 129 4.43 -9.61 -4.00
C LEU A 129 5.81 -9.08 -4.40
N MET A 130 6.20 -7.90 -3.90
CA MET A 130 7.54 -7.35 -4.12
C MET A 130 8.63 -8.32 -3.63
N PHE A 131 8.47 -8.89 -2.44
CA PHE A 131 9.46 -9.80 -1.85
C PHE A 131 9.60 -11.11 -2.65
N ILE A 132 8.47 -11.70 -3.08
CA ILE A 132 8.49 -12.88 -3.95
C ILE A 132 9.13 -12.54 -5.30
N GLY A 133 8.84 -11.37 -5.85
CA GLY A 133 9.44 -10.86 -7.09
C GLY A 133 10.97 -10.75 -6.99
N LEU A 134 11.47 -10.22 -5.87
CA LEU A 134 12.92 -10.17 -5.59
C LEU A 134 13.53 -11.56 -5.49
N ILE A 135 12.93 -12.48 -4.74
CA ILE A 135 13.46 -13.84 -4.59
C ILE A 135 13.51 -14.56 -5.94
N THR A 136 12.46 -14.44 -6.76
CA THR A 136 12.42 -15.07 -8.09
C THR A 136 13.47 -14.47 -9.03
N LEU A 137 13.66 -13.15 -9.01
CA LEU A 137 14.70 -12.49 -9.81
C LEU A 137 16.11 -12.94 -9.38
N MET A 138 16.37 -12.94 -8.07
CA MET A 138 17.65 -13.35 -7.53
C MET A 138 17.96 -14.82 -7.83
N SER A 139 16.96 -15.69 -7.72
CA SER A 139 17.10 -17.09 -8.11
C SER A 139 17.47 -17.22 -9.58
N PHE A 140 16.82 -16.45 -10.48
CA PHE A 140 17.19 -16.46 -11.89
C PHE A 140 18.66 -16.09 -12.11
N PHE A 141 19.14 -15.02 -11.46
CA PHE A 141 20.54 -14.61 -11.61
C PHE A 141 21.51 -15.65 -11.07
N LEU A 142 21.27 -16.24 -9.90
CA LEU A 142 22.16 -17.22 -9.28
C LEU A 142 22.25 -18.57 -10.01
N PHE A 143 21.21 -18.97 -10.75
CA PHE A 143 21.20 -20.24 -11.48
C PHE A 143 21.57 -20.11 -12.96
N THR A 144 21.49 -18.89 -13.52
CA THR A 144 21.79 -18.64 -14.94
C THR A 144 23.19 -18.08 -15.14
N PHE A 145 23.71 -17.32 -14.17
CA PHE A 145 25.05 -16.74 -14.17
C PHE A 145 25.86 -17.30 -13.00
#